data_AF-A0A0C2XDQ9-F1
#
_entry.id   AF-A0A0C2XDQ9-F1
#
_cell.length_a   1.000
_cell.length_b   1.000
_cell.length_c   1.000
_cell.angle_alpha   90.00
_cell.angle_beta   90.00
_cell.angle_gamma   90.00
#
_symmetry.space_group_name_H-M   'P 1'
#
loop_
_entity.id
_entity.type
_entity.pdbx_description
1 polymer ?
#
loop_
_entity_poly.entity_id
_entity_poly.type
_entity_poly.pdbx_seq_one_letter_code
_entity_poly.pdbx_strand_id
1 'polypeptide(L)'
;MVPLSQLPVPLPNQPPVGYHLEHGDISVFSTTTACHTAINERDKFLGKTRCVICGYYGSVIQPCHIINPEEGTWSDLQHRGWIPRVLPQHEPRNSLILCGNHDSYFDGYDFFIRFFPEVSLISLCFESSINKKQIQKFVVVNYSDHPNLRKFHGKAIALDIKDRHAPFPSLFIIHEMRARGFHPFAPTNPDMPNDIAWQDWILSESVFDDVSHSFKRNSLPHDGNSSVTIQAQPQFLPATTNAGGV
;
A
#
# COMPACT_ATOMS: atom_id res chain seq x y z
N MET A 1 16.56 16.65 -10.00
CA MET A 1 15.35 16.75 -9.18
C MET A 1 14.35 17.58 -9.96
N VAL A 2 13.06 17.27 -9.83
CA VAL A 2 11.96 17.95 -10.50
C VAL A 2 10.96 18.37 -9.42
N PRO A 3 10.44 19.61 -9.44
CA PRO A 3 9.43 20.02 -8.47
C PRO A 3 8.17 19.15 -8.57
N LEU A 4 7.62 18.74 -7.42
CA LEU A 4 6.36 17.99 -7.38
C LEU A 4 5.24 18.83 -8.01
N SER A 5 4.48 18.22 -8.92
CA SER A 5 3.34 18.87 -9.55
C SER A 5 2.22 19.17 -8.54
N GLN A 6 1.67 20.37 -8.66
CA GLN A 6 0.56 20.81 -7.83
C GLN A 6 -0.76 20.29 -8.38
N LEU A 7 -1.68 20.00 -7.45
CA LEU A 7 -3.07 19.76 -7.78
C LEU A 7 -3.84 21.09 -7.67
N PRO A 8 -4.81 21.33 -8.56
CA PRO A 8 -5.58 22.57 -8.53
C PRO A 8 -6.38 22.68 -7.23
N VAL A 9 -6.50 23.90 -6.71
CA VAL A 9 -7.36 24.24 -5.57
C VAL A 9 -8.36 25.31 -6.05
N PRO A 10 -9.68 25.15 -5.80
CA PRO A 10 -10.31 24.02 -5.12
C PRO A 10 -10.20 22.71 -5.92
N LEU A 11 -10.21 21.59 -5.20
CA LEU A 11 -10.23 20.28 -5.85
C LEU A 11 -11.51 20.10 -6.68
N PRO A 12 -11.42 19.48 -7.88
CA PRO A 12 -12.59 19.23 -8.71
C PRO A 12 -13.55 18.22 -8.07
N ASN A 13 -14.78 18.15 -8.59
CA ASN A 13 -15.79 17.18 -8.17
C ASN A 13 -15.55 15.76 -8.71
N GLN A 14 -14.33 15.41 -9.12
CA GLN A 14 -13.87 14.08 -9.52
C GLN A 14 -12.33 14.04 -9.40
N PRO A 15 -11.70 12.87 -9.15
CA PRO A 15 -10.25 12.78 -9.09
C PRO A 15 -9.63 12.93 -10.50
N PRO A 16 -8.35 13.34 -10.60
CA PRO A 16 -7.68 13.47 -11.90
C PRO A 16 -7.59 12.14 -12.67
N VAL A 17 -7.43 12.23 -13.99
CA VAL A 17 -7.21 11.06 -14.85
C VAL A 17 -6.02 10.24 -14.32
N GLY A 18 -6.20 8.92 -14.26
CA GLY A 18 -5.21 7.98 -13.71
C GLY A 18 -5.29 7.77 -12.19
N TYR A 19 -6.09 8.56 -11.45
CA TYR A 19 -6.35 8.32 -10.02
C TYR A 19 -7.63 7.54 -9.76
N HIS A 20 -8.43 7.30 -10.81
CA HIS A 20 -9.53 6.35 -10.76
C HIS A 20 -9.00 4.93 -10.74
N LEU A 21 -9.40 4.16 -9.73
CA LEU A 21 -9.19 2.72 -9.73
C LEU A 21 -10.40 2.06 -10.42
N GLU A 22 -10.28 1.80 -11.71
CA GLU A 22 -11.38 1.25 -12.53
C GLU A 22 -11.61 -0.26 -12.31
N HIS A 23 -10.66 -0.96 -11.67
CA HIS A 23 -10.62 -2.43 -11.64
C HIS A 23 -10.61 -2.98 -10.22
N GLY A 24 -11.71 -2.82 -9.48
CA GLY A 24 -11.87 -3.51 -8.20
C GLY A 24 -13.29 -4.00 -8.03
N ASP A 25 -13.44 -5.30 -7.76
CA ASP A 25 -14.68 -5.84 -7.23
C ASP A 25 -15.15 -4.98 -6.05
N ILE A 26 -16.46 -4.78 -5.93
CA ILE A 26 -17.02 -4.12 -4.76
C ILE A 26 -16.65 -4.98 -3.55
N SER A 27 -15.94 -4.37 -2.61
CA SER A 27 -15.53 -5.05 -1.40
C SER A 27 -16.77 -5.42 -0.58
N VAL A 28 -16.99 -6.73 -0.37
CA VAL A 28 -18.13 -7.25 0.41
C VAL A 28 -17.80 -7.32 1.92
N PHE A 29 -16.74 -6.64 2.38
CA PHE A 29 -16.34 -6.72 3.79
C PHE A 29 -17.28 -5.89 4.67
N SER A 30 -18.03 -6.58 5.52
CA SER A 30 -18.93 -5.97 6.50
C SER A 30 -18.35 -5.87 7.91
N THR A 31 -17.16 -6.44 8.15
CA THR A 31 -16.54 -6.48 9.49
C THR A 31 -15.12 -5.93 9.49
N THR A 32 -14.76 -5.28 10.60
CA THR A 32 -13.39 -4.81 10.88
C THR A 32 -12.37 -5.93 10.74
N THR A 33 -12.68 -7.13 11.24
CA THR A 33 -11.78 -8.29 11.16
C THR A 33 -11.49 -8.70 9.73
N ALA A 34 -12.51 -8.81 8.87
CA ALA A 34 -12.31 -9.20 7.48
C ALA A 34 -11.52 -8.14 6.71
N CYS A 35 -11.78 -6.85 6.99
CA CYS A 35 -11.00 -5.74 6.46
C CYS A 35 -9.52 -5.82 6.89
N HIS A 36 -9.25 -6.02 8.18
CA HIS A 36 -7.88 -6.16 8.69
C HIS A 36 -7.16 -7.37 8.09
N THR A 37 -7.83 -8.52 7.96
CA THR A 37 -7.26 -9.68 7.27
C THR A 37 -6.92 -9.36 5.82
N ALA A 38 -7.81 -8.69 5.09
CA ALA A 38 -7.58 -8.29 3.71
C ALA A 38 -6.36 -7.36 3.56
N ILE A 39 -6.19 -6.40 4.48
CA ILE A 39 -5.05 -5.47 4.51
C ILE A 39 -3.78 -6.21 4.89
N ASN A 40 -3.82 -7.08 5.90
CA ASN A 40 -2.65 -7.86 6.36
C ASN A 40 -2.13 -8.81 5.28
N GLU A 41 -3.01 -9.42 4.50
CA GLU A 41 -2.63 -10.24 3.34
C GLU A 41 -2.07 -9.37 2.21
N ARG A 42 -2.71 -8.24 1.90
CA ARG A 42 -2.23 -7.29 0.90
C ARG A 42 -0.86 -6.72 1.23
N ASP A 43 -0.57 -6.45 2.50
CA ASP A 43 0.70 -5.83 2.93
C ASP A 43 1.64 -6.88 3.55
N LYS A 44 1.47 -8.14 3.13
CA LYS A 44 2.40 -9.24 3.41
C LYS A 44 3.53 -9.24 2.39
N PHE A 45 4.75 -9.34 2.89
CA PHE A 45 5.97 -9.41 2.10
C PHE A 45 6.89 -10.47 2.73
N LEU A 46 7.32 -11.41 1.90
CA LEU A 46 8.15 -12.54 2.35
C LEU A 46 7.52 -13.28 3.55
N GLY A 47 6.20 -13.45 3.53
CA GLY A 47 5.43 -14.16 4.56
C GLY A 47 5.16 -13.35 5.84
N LYS A 48 5.60 -12.10 5.93
CA LYS A 48 5.39 -11.23 7.10
C LYS A 48 4.56 -10.02 6.72
N THR A 49 3.58 -9.64 7.53
CA THR A 49 2.94 -8.33 7.41
C THR A 49 3.96 -7.27 7.81
N ARG A 50 4.14 -6.24 6.97
CA ARG A 50 5.18 -5.22 7.18
C ARG A 50 4.64 -3.81 6.96
N CYS A 51 5.27 -2.84 7.61
CA CYS A 51 5.09 -1.45 7.25
C CYS A 51 5.49 -1.22 5.79
N VAL A 52 4.57 -0.70 4.98
CA VAL A 52 4.80 -0.51 3.54
C VAL A 52 5.90 0.51 3.23
N ILE A 53 6.23 1.39 4.18
CA ILE A 53 7.27 2.43 4.04
C ILE A 53 8.66 1.89 4.37
N CYS A 54 8.84 1.28 5.55
CA CYS A 54 10.18 0.92 6.05
C CYS A 54 10.46 -0.57 6.18
N GLY A 55 9.48 -1.44 5.88
CA GLY A 55 9.65 -2.89 5.96
C GLY A 55 9.71 -3.44 7.39
N TYR A 56 9.53 -2.60 8.42
CA TYR A 56 9.47 -3.06 9.80
C TYR A 56 8.30 -4.04 9.98
N TYR A 57 8.59 -5.16 10.63
CA TYR A 57 7.64 -6.20 11.00
C TYR A 57 7.78 -6.48 12.51
N GLY A 58 6.67 -6.66 13.22
CA GLY A 58 6.67 -6.81 14.67
C GLY A 58 5.29 -6.59 15.29
N SER A 59 5.23 -6.50 16.62
CA SER A 59 3.98 -6.33 17.38
C SER A 59 3.33 -4.95 17.28
N VAL A 60 4.01 -3.97 16.68
CA VAL A 60 3.58 -2.55 16.62
C VAL A 60 3.26 -2.13 15.18
N ILE A 61 2.73 -3.06 14.38
CA ILE A 61 2.20 -2.76 13.04
C ILE A 61 0.68 -2.86 13.07
N GLN A 62 0.01 -1.86 12.52
CA GLN A 62 -1.45 -1.80 12.49
C GLN A 62 -1.95 -1.19 11.18
N PRO A 63 -3.19 -1.52 10.77
CA PRO A 63 -3.89 -0.77 9.73
C PRO A 63 -4.04 0.70 10.12
N CYS A 64 -3.50 1.58 9.30
CA CYS A 64 -3.67 3.02 9.32
C CYS A 64 -4.74 3.41 8.29
N HIS A 65 -5.66 4.32 8.63
CA HIS A 65 -6.64 4.84 7.68
C HIS A 65 -6.05 5.98 6.84
N ILE A 66 -6.28 5.98 5.53
CA ILE A 66 -5.85 7.08 4.66
C ILE A 66 -6.70 8.31 4.95
N ILE A 67 -8.01 8.12 4.96
CA ILE A 67 -8.99 9.11 5.36
C ILE A 67 -9.71 8.59 6.58
N ASN A 68 -9.53 9.30 7.69
CA ASN A 68 -10.30 9.02 8.90
C ASN A 68 -11.80 9.05 8.58
N PRO A 69 -12.55 8.02 8.98
CA PRO A 69 -13.99 7.96 8.82
C PRO A 69 -14.67 8.89 9.82
N GLU A 70 -14.34 10.18 9.77
CA GLU A 70 -15.09 11.23 10.46
C GLU A 70 -16.50 11.31 9.85
N GLU A 71 -17.48 11.68 10.68
CA GLU A 71 -18.89 11.74 10.29
C GLU A 71 -19.07 12.68 9.07
N GLY A 72 -19.33 12.08 7.90
CA GLY A 72 -19.65 12.78 6.67
C GLY A 72 -18.57 12.78 5.59
N THR A 73 -17.27 12.66 5.92
CA THR A 73 -16.19 12.74 4.91
C THR A 73 -16.32 11.64 3.86
N TRP A 74 -16.55 10.39 4.29
CA TRP A 74 -16.70 9.26 3.37
C TRP A 74 -17.90 9.42 2.44
N SER A 75 -19.04 9.87 2.99
CA SER A 75 -20.27 10.10 2.21
C SER A 75 -20.11 11.26 1.23
N ASP A 76 -19.41 12.33 1.61
CA ASP A 76 -19.11 13.46 0.71
C ASP A 76 -18.21 13.02 -0.45
N LEU A 77 -17.17 12.21 -0.18
CA LEU A 77 -16.31 11.65 -1.24
C LEU A 77 -17.09 10.74 -2.20
N GLN A 78 -18.03 9.95 -1.71
CA GLN A 78 -18.95 9.16 -2.55
C GLN A 78 -19.86 10.05 -3.40
N HIS A 79 -20.44 11.09 -2.79
CA HIS A 79 -21.34 12.02 -3.47
C HIS A 79 -20.63 12.73 -4.63
N ARG A 80 -19.39 13.19 -4.37
CA ARG A 80 -18.49 13.81 -5.34
C ARG A 80 -17.80 12.81 -6.27
N GLY A 81 -18.10 11.52 -6.24
CA GLY A 81 -17.49 10.55 -7.16
C GLY A 81 -15.97 10.38 -7.03
N TRP A 82 -15.39 10.73 -5.88
CA TRP A 82 -13.97 10.48 -5.55
C TRP A 82 -13.71 9.01 -5.20
N ILE A 83 -14.75 8.33 -4.73
CA ILE A 83 -14.79 6.89 -4.48
C ILE A 83 -16.16 6.33 -4.90
N PRO A 84 -16.25 5.01 -5.19
CA PRO A 84 -17.53 4.38 -5.52
C PRO A 84 -18.60 4.50 -4.42
N ARG A 85 -19.87 4.70 -4.82
CA ARG A 85 -21.00 4.99 -3.90
C ARG A 85 -21.45 3.83 -3.01
N VAL A 86 -21.15 2.59 -3.40
CA VAL A 86 -21.65 1.38 -2.74
C VAL A 86 -20.64 0.76 -1.78
N LEU A 87 -19.60 1.51 -1.41
CA LEU A 87 -18.53 0.98 -0.57
C LEU A 87 -18.92 1.00 0.91
N PRO A 88 -18.62 -0.09 1.65
CA PRO A 88 -18.84 -0.15 3.08
C PRO A 88 -17.92 0.85 3.82
N GLN A 89 -18.27 1.15 5.06
CA GLN A 89 -17.43 1.97 5.95
C GLN A 89 -16.06 1.31 6.21
N HIS A 90 -16.04 -0.03 6.32
CA HIS A 90 -14.81 -0.81 6.50
C HIS A 90 -14.26 -1.28 5.15
N GLU A 91 -13.70 -0.34 4.40
CA GLU A 91 -13.12 -0.58 3.09
C GLU A 91 -11.58 -0.74 3.17
N PRO A 92 -10.99 -1.91 2.86
CA PRO A 92 -9.54 -2.11 2.93
C PRO A 92 -8.74 -1.17 2.02
N ARG A 93 -9.35 -0.65 0.96
CA ARG A 93 -8.75 0.34 0.07
C ARG A 93 -8.67 1.75 0.67
N ASN A 94 -9.19 1.97 1.88
CA ASN A 94 -8.98 3.17 2.70
C ASN A 94 -7.91 2.95 3.79
N SER A 95 -7.11 1.89 3.71
CA SER A 95 -6.13 1.59 4.75
C SER A 95 -4.84 0.98 4.22
N LEU A 96 -3.77 1.12 5.00
CA LEU A 96 -2.46 0.50 4.77
C LEU A 96 -1.73 0.15 6.07
N ILE A 97 -0.83 -0.83 6.03
CA ILE A 97 -0.03 -1.19 7.19
C ILE A 97 1.12 -0.21 7.38
N LEU A 98 1.12 0.44 8.55
CA LEU A 98 2.22 1.26 9.04
C LEU A 98 2.76 0.72 10.37
N CYS A 99 4.02 1.01 10.67
CA CYS A 99 4.53 0.85 12.04
C CYS A 99 4.17 2.10 12.86
N GLY A 100 4.14 1.98 14.19
CA GLY A 100 3.70 3.07 15.08
C GLY A 100 4.35 4.44 14.82
N ASN A 101 5.63 4.48 14.41
CA ASN A 101 6.27 5.75 14.04
C ASN A 101 5.65 6.36 12.76
N HIS A 102 5.55 5.58 11.69
CA HIS A 102 5.00 6.09 10.42
C HIS A 102 3.50 6.38 10.53
N ASP A 103 2.79 5.60 11.33
CA ASP A 103 1.38 5.84 11.66
C ASP A 103 1.21 7.21 12.32
N SER A 104 1.98 7.48 13.39
CA SER A 104 1.96 8.77 14.07
C SER A 104 2.33 9.94 13.15
N TYR A 105 3.32 9.79 12.28
CA TYR A 105 3.71 10.84 11.33
C TYR A 105 2.66 11.05 10.23
N PHE A 106 1.96 9.99 9.82
CA PHE A 106 0.94 10.05 8.77
C PHE A 106 -0.34 10.72 9.28
N ASP A 107 -0.76 10.37 10.50
CA ASP A 107 -1.89 11.01 11.19
C ASP A 107 -1.58 12.47 11.59
N GLY A 108 -0.33 12.75 11.94
CA GLY A 108 0.17 14.10 12.22
C GLY A 108 0.41 14.96 10.97
N TYR A 109 0.15 14.43 9.77
CA TYR A 109 0.34 15.10 8.47
C TYR A 109 1.79 15.53 8.16
N ASP A 110 2.79 14.97 8.81
CA ASP A 110 4.21 15.31 8.60
C ASP A 110 4.69 14.95 7.17
N PHE A 111 4.04 13.98 6.54
CA PHE A 111 4.25 13.60 5.16
C PHE A 111 2.93 13.20 4.51
N PHE A 112 2.93 13.11 3.19
CA PHE A 112 1.87 12.45 2.45
C PHE A 112 2.45 11.43 1.47
N ILE A 113 1.59 10.56 0.97
CA ILE A 113 1.93 9.60 -0.08
C ILE A 113 1.35 10.14 -1.38
N ARG A 114 2.14 10.17 -2.46
CA ARG A 114 1.68 10.56 -3.80
C ARG A 114 1.71 9.37 -4.74
N PHE A 115 0.60 9.12 -5.43
CA PHE A 115 0.56 8.16 -6.54
C PHE A 115 1.02 8.80 -7.84
N PHE A 116 1.88 8.12 -8.58
CA PHE A 116 2.36 8.53 -9.91
C PHE A 116 1.76 7.58 -10.96
N PRO A 117 0.68 7.99 -11.67
CA PRO A 117 0.13 7.19 -12.76
C PRO A 117 1.07 7.16 -13.97
N GLU A 118 0.93 6.11 -14.79
CA GLU A 118 1.73 5.83 -16.00
C GLU A 118 1.73 6.99 -17.01
N VAL A 119 0.68 7.83 -17.00
CA VAL A 119 0.47 8.94 -17.95
C VAL A 119 1.19 10.24 -17.52
N SER A 120 1.69 10.32 -16.29
CA SER A 120 2.18 11.58 -15.68
C SER A 120 3.49 12.12 -16.26
N LEU A 121 4.19 11.36 -17.10
CA LEU A 121 5.48 11.74 -17.69
C LEU A 121 5.46 11.98 -19.20
N ILE A 122 4.29 12.15 -19.82
CA ILE A 122 4.24 12.49 -21.26
C ILE A 122 4.77 13.91 -21.55
N SER A 123 4.99 14.77 -20.54
CA SER A 123 5.35 16.17 -20.81
C SER A 123 6.86 16.52 -20.78
N LEU A 124 7.80 15.60 -20.52
CA LEU A 124 9.23 15.99 -20.43
C LEU A 124 10.28 15.05 -21.04
N CYS A 125 9.91 14.02 -21.81
CA CYS A 125 10.91 13.20 -22.50
C CYS A 125 10.57 13.03 -23.99
N PHE A 126 10.77 14.10 -24.75
CA PHE A 126 11.14 13.96 -26.16
C PHE A 126 12.64 13.63 -26.17
N GLU A 127 12.96 12.32 -26.16
CA GLU A 127 14.07 11.69 -26.89
C GLU A 127 14.25 10.23 -26.44
N SER A 128 13.94 9.33 -27.37
CA SER A 128 14.85 8.24 -27.74
C SER A 128 15.18 7.16 -26.71
N SER A 129 14.18 6.63 -25.97
CA SER A 129 14.31 5.27 -25.41
C SER A 129 13.00 4.49 -25.53
N ILE A 130 12.95 3.68 -26.58
CA ILE A 130 11.91 2.71 -26.86
C ILE A 130 11.83 1.73 -25.67
N ASN A 131 10.64 1.61 -25.05
CA ASN A 131 10.23 0.56 -24.09
C ASN A 131 10.51 0.69 -22.58
N LYS A 132 10.70 1.87 -21.96
CA LYS A 132 10.62 1.96 -20.49
C LYS A 132 9.17 2.15 -20.04
N LYS A 133 8.40 1.05 -19.95
CA LYS A 133 7.06 1.08 -19.31
C LYS A 133 7.24 1.48 -17.85
N GLN A 134 6.77 2.67 -17.49
CA GLN A 134 6.93 3.16 -16.12
C GLN A 134 5.93 2.44 -15.21
N ILE A 135 6.46 1.75 -14.20
CA ILE A 135 5.66 1.11 -13.17
C ILE A 135 5.02 2.21 -12.33
N GLN A 136 3.70 2.16 -12.19
CA GLN A 136 2.94 3.04 -11.32
C GLN A 136 3.39 2.84 -9.86
N LYS A 137 3.66 3.95 -9.16
CA LYS A 137 4.29 3.92 -7.83
C LYS A 137 3.58 4.85 -6.86
N PHE A 138 3.50 4.42 -5.61
CA PHE A 138 3.17 5.27 -4.47
C PHE A 138 4.46 5.74 -3.83
N VAL A 139 4.60 7.04 -3.56
CA VAL A 139 5.85 7.67 -3.17
C VAL A 139 5.67 8.50 -1.92
N VAL A 140 6.58 8.39 -0.96
CA VAL A 140 6.56 9.22 0.25
C VAL A 140 7.10 10.60 -0.07
N VAL A 141 6.36 11.64 0.31
CA VAL A 141 6.78 13.03 0.22
C VAL A 141 6.83 13.61 1.63
N ASN A 142 8.04 13.65 2.19
CA ASN A 142 8.32 14.37 3.44
C ASN A 142 8.03 15.86 3.25
N TYR A 143 6.85 16.33 3.67
CA TYR A 143 6.38 17.68 3.40
C TYR A 143 6.79 18.66 4.51
N SER A 144 6.81 18.18 5.76
CA SER A 144 7.22 18.94 6.95
C SER A 144 8.74 19.14 7.09
N ASP A 145 9.55 18.52 6.21
CA ASP A 145 11.00 18.35 6.38
C ASP A 145 11.39 17.65 7.70
N HIS A 146 10.55 16.71 8.18
CA HIS A 146 10.84 15.97 9.40
C HIS A 146 12.14 15.16 9.24
N PRO A 147 13.14 15.28 10.15
CA PRO A 147 14.45 14.66 9.99
C PRO A 147 14.41 13.13 9.79
N ASN A 148 13.52 12.45 10.52
CA ASN A 148 13.36 11.00 10.43
C ASN A 148 12.76 10.52 9.10
N LEU A 149 12.12 11.42 8.34
CA LEU A 149 11.45 11.11 7.07
C LEU A 149 12.31 11.39 5.84
N ARG A 150 13.43 12.13 6.00
CA ARG A 150 14.33 12.49 4.88
C ARG A 150 14.83 11.29 4.09
N LYS A 151 15.12 10.17 4.75
CA LYS A 151 15.58 8.94 4.08
C LYS A 151 14.52 8.23 3.23
N PHE A 152 13.24 8.53 3.47
CA PHE A 152 12.10 7.95 2.76
C PHE A 152 11.55 8.87 1.67
N HIS A 153 11.85 10.17 1.75
CA HIS A 153 11.40 11.18 0.80
C HIS A 153 11.80 10.81 -0.64
N GLY A 154 10.85 10.94 -1.57
CA GLY A 154 11.09 10.68 -3.00
C GLY A 154 11.19 9.22 -3.38
N LYS A 155 11.02 8.28 -2.44
CA LYS A 155 11.14 6.83 -2.69
C LYS A 155 9.78 6.14 -2.70
N ALA A 156 9.65 5.16 -3.60
CA ALA A 156 8.44 4.37 -3.78
C ALA A 156 8.29 3.28 -2.72
N ILE A 157 7.08 3.16 -2.16
CA ILE A 157 6.75 2.25 -1.07
C ILE A 157 6.13 0.95 -1.57
N ALA A 158 6.05 -0.06 -0.71
CA ALA A 158 5.53 -1.38 -1.06
C ALA A 158 4.00 -1.39 -1.11
N LEU A 159 3.42 -0.69 -2.08
CA LEU A 159 2.01 -0.76 -2.44
C LEU A 159 1.89 -1.13 -3.91
N ASP A 160 1.17 -2.22 -4.17
CA ASP A 160 0.90 -2.70 -5.52
C ASP A 160 -0.46 -2.20 -6.00
N ILE A 161 -0.48 -1.34 -7.00
CA ILE A 161 -1.72 -0.84 -7.59
C ILE A 161 -2.54 -1.94 -8.30
N LYS A 162 -1.90 -3.05 -8.68
CA LYS A 162 -2.56 -4.18 -9.34
C LYS A 162 -3.31 -5.09 -8.36
N ASP A 163 -3.09 -4.91 -7.06
CA ASP A 163 -3.80 -5.68 -6.04
C ASP A 163 -5.27 -5.27 -5.98
N ARG A 164 -6.18 -6.24 -5.88
CA ARG A 164 -7.63 -5.97 -5.80
C ARG A 164 -8.03 -5.09 -4.61
N HIS A 165 -7.20 -5.06 -3.56
CA HIS A 165 -7.38 -4.24 -2.37
C HIS A 165 -6.39 -3.07 -2.32
N ALA A 166 -5.72 -2.73 -3.43
CA ALA A 166 -4.84 -1.57 -3.51
C ALA A 166 -5.56 -0.30 -3.04
N PRO A 167 -4.93 0.52 -2.18
CA PRO A 167 -5.61 1.72 -1.71
C PRO A 167 -5.96 2.67 -2.87
N PHE A 168 -7.09 3.35 -2.75
CA PHE A 168 -7.53 4.28 -3.79
C PHE A 168 -6.54 5.43 -3.93
N PRO A 169 -5.92 5.64 -5.11
CA PRO A 169 -5.02 6.77 -5.32
C PRO A 169 -5.67 8.13 -5.02
N SER A 170 -6.97 8.26 -5.26
CA SER A 170 -7.75 9.48 -5.00
C SER A 170 -7.77 9.86 -3.51
N LEU A 171 -7.73 8.90 -2.58
CA LEU A 171 -7.73 9.20 -1.15
C LEU A 171 -6.44 9.87 -0.70
N PHE A 172 -5.32 9.51 -1.33
CA PHE A 172 -4.03 10.14 -1.05
C PHE A 172 -3.97 11.60 -1.50
N ILE A 173 -4.74 12.00 -2.51
CA ILE A 173 -4.87 13.43 -2.87
C ILE A 173 -5.53 14.21 -1.73
N ILE A 174 -6.58 13.66 -1.13
CA ILE A 174 -7.29 14.32 -0.03
C ILE A 174 -6.36 14.43 1.20
N HIS A 175 -5.64 13.35 1.53
CA HIS A 175 -4.64 13.37 2.60
C HIS A 175 -3.54 14.41 2.33
N GLU A 176 -3.05 14.50 1.10
CA GLU A 176 -2.08 15.53 0.72
C GLU A 176 -2.62 16.95 0.91
N MET A 177 -3.87 17.23 0.50
CA MET A 177 -4.45 18.56 0.72
C MET A 177 -4.53 18.91 2.20
N ARG A 178 -4.85 17.92 3.06
CA ARG A 178 -4.83 18.10 4.51
C ARG A 178 -3.42 18.40 5.02
N ALA A 179 -2.41 17.66 4.56
CA ALA A 179 -1.02 17.92 4.95
C ALA A 179 -0.52 19.31 4.51
N ARG A 180 -0.91 19.75 3.32
CA ARG A 180 -0.63 21.12 2.85
C ARG A 180 -1.30 22.17 3.72
N GLY A 181 -2.56 21.94 4.11
CA GLY A 181 -3.28 22.81 5.04
C GLY A 181 -2.70 22.83 6.46
N PHE A 182 -2.18 21.69 6.91
CA PHE A 182 -1.55 21.55 8.23
C PHE A 182 -0.19 22.27 8.32
N HIS A 183 0.53 22.34 7.20
CA HIS A 183 1.81 23.05 7.07
C HIS A 183 1.75 24.22 6.08
N PRO A 184 1.01 25.31 6.39
CA PRO A 184 0.71 26.39 5.43
C PRO A 184 1.94 27.20 4.98
N PHE A 185 3.07 27.08 5.68
CA PHE A 185 4.31 27.78 5.36
C PHE A 185 5.38 26.87 4.73
N ALA A 186 5.08 25.59 4.54
CA ALA A 186 6.00 24.68 3.87
C ALA A 186 6.08 25.00 2.36
N PRO A 187 7.22 24.68 1.69
CA PRO A 187 7.35 24.87 0.25
C PRO A 187 6.22 24.17 -0.49
N THR A 188 5.63 24.84 -1.49
CA THR A 188 4.46 24.26 -2.16
C THR A 188 4.84 23.11 -3.11
N ASN A 189 6.06 23.09 -3.64
CA ASN A 189 6.51 22.10 -4.63
C ASN A 189 7.83 21.48 -4.14
N PRO A 190 7.78 20.49 -3.23
CA PRO A 190 8.99 19.82 -2.78
C PRO A 190 9.70 19.15 -3.97
N ASP A 191 11.03 19.14 -3.92
CA ASP A 191 11.88 18.56 -4.96
C ASP A 191 11.79 17.04 -4.97
N MET A 192 11.49 16.44 -6.12
CA MET A 192 11.39 14.99 -6.30
C MET A 192 12.56 14.45 -7.15
N PRO A 193 13.00 13.20 -6.96
CA PRO A 193 14.01 12.59 -7.81
C PRO A 193 13.49 12.38 -9.24
N ASN A 194 14.39 12.43 -10.24
CA ASN A 194 14.02 12.22 -11.64
C ASN A 194 13.62 10.75 -11.92
N ASP A 195 14.28 9.80 -11.24
CA ASP A 195 13.91 8.39 -11.25
C ASP A 195 13.51 7.99 -9.82
N ILE A 196 12.29 7.51 -9.66
CA ILE A 196 11.72 7.14 -8.36
C ILE A 196 12.19 5.73 -8.03
N ALA A 197 13.25 5.62 -7.24
CA ALA A 197 13.73 4.35 -6.69
C ALA A 197 12.73 3.76 -5.68
N TRP A 198 12.73 2.43 -5.53
CA TRP A 198 12.04 1.77 -4.41
C TRP A 198 12.74 2.07 -3.08
N GLN A 199 12.00 1.96 -1.97
CA GLN A 199 12.58 2.06 -0.64
C GLN A 199 13.72 1.05 -0.43
N ASP A 200 14.71 1.45 0.37
CA ASP A 200 15.96 0.69 0.52
C ASP A 200 15.71 -0.75 0.98
N TRP A 201 14.74 -0.96 1.87
CA TRP A 201 14.39 -2.30 2.36
C TRP A 201 13.79 -3.21 1.28
N ILE A 202 13.04 -2.64 0.31
CA ILE A 202 12.44 -3.37 -0.80
C ILE A 202 13.55 -3.91 -1.70
N LEU A 203 14.57 -3.09 -1.94
CA LEU A 203 15.74 -3.44 -2.74
C LEU A 203 16.64 -4.45 -2.01
N SER A 204 16.98 -4.17 -0.74
CA SER A 204 17.91 -5.01 0.03
C SER A 204 17.37 -6.41 0.29
N GLU A 205 16.06 -6.55 0.51
CA GLU A 205 15.42 -7.85 0.72
C GLU A 205 14.88 -8.46 -0.59
N SER A 206 15.12 -7.83 -1.75
CA SER A 206 14.68 -8.31 -3.07
C SER A 206 13.18 -8.65 -3.12
N VAL A 207 12.37 -7.81 -2.46
CA VAL A 207 10.92 -8.01 -2.28
C VAL A 207 10.15 -7.76 -3.57
N PHE A 208 10.61 -6.80 -4.37
CA PHE A 208 10.05 -6.53 -5.68
C PHE A 208 10.78 -7.34 -6.74
N ASP A 209 10.03 -7.98 -7.63
CA ASP A 209 10.57 -8.67 -8.80
C ASP A 209 10.41 -7.78 -10.04
N ASP A 210 11.54 -7.33 -10.58
CA ASP A 210 11.58 -6.46 -11.76
C ASP A 210 11.12 -7.17 -13.03
N VAL A 211 11.16 -8.50 -13.10
CA VAL A 211 10.74 -9.27 -14.27
C VAL A 211 9.22 -9.37 -14.34
N SER A 212 8.58 -9.78 -13.24
CA SER A 212 7.11 -9.87 -13.18
C SER A 212 6.42 -8.54 -12.84
N HIS A 213 7.19 -7.52 -12.43
CA HIS A 213 6.69 -6.26 -11.90
C HIS A 213 5.66 -6.47 -10.78
N SER A 214 6.02 -7.30 -9.79
CA SER A 214 5.16 -7.70 -8.69
C SER A 214 5.94 -7.90 -7.38
N PHE A 215 5.24 -7.82 -6.25
CA PHE A 215 5.84 -8.04 -4.93
C PHE A 215 5.76 -9.51 -4.51
N LYS A 216 6.86 -10.01 -3.93
CA LYS A 216 6.94 -11.34 -3.34
C LYS A 216 6.19 -11.38 -2.00
N ARG A 217 4.98 -11.93 -2.04
CA ARG A 217 4.08 -12.05 -0.88
C ARG A 217 4.46 -13.22 0.04
N ASN A 218 4.72 -14.37 -0.58
CA ASN A 218 4.96 -15.62 0.14
C ASN A 218 6.37 -15.67 0.73
N SER A 219 6.54 -16.44 1.80
CA SER A 219 7.86 -16.79 2.32
C SER A 219 8.70 -17.42 1.21
N LEU A 220 10.01 -17.12 1.20
CA LEU A 220 10.94 -17.90 0.37
C LEU A 220 10.82 -19.38 0.75
N PRO A 221 10.91 -20.31 -0.21
CA PRO A 221 11.09 -21.72 0.11
C PRO A 221 12.28 -21.82 1.06
N HIS A 222 12.05 -22.38 2.24
CA HIS A 222 13.13 -22.64 3.16
C HIS A 222 13.97 -23.75 2.50
N ASP A 223 15.20 -23.45 2.08
CA ASP A 223 16.16 -24.48 1.68
C ASP A 223 16.43 -25.34 2.92
N GLY A 224 15.65 -26.42 3.03
CA GLY A 224 15.66 -27.35 4.15
C GLY A 224 16.91 -28.20 4.11
N ASN A 225 18.04 -27.65 4.53
CA ASN A 225 19.16 -28.45 5.01
C ASN A 225 19.13 -28.48 6.53
N SER A 226 18.27 -29.35 7.05
CA SER A 226 18.35 -29.86 8.42
C SER A 226 17.77 -31.27 8.41
N SER A 227 18.65 -32.24 8.17
CA SER A 227 18.41 -33.65 8.39
C SER A 227 18.13 -33.90 9.87
N VAL A 228 16.86 -34.02 10.24
CA VAL A 228 16.44 -34.74 11.44
C VAL A 228 15.27 -35.63 11.07
N THR A 229 15.56 -36.92 11.09
CA THR A 229 14.68 -38.07 10.85
C THR A 229 13.43 -37.99 11.74
N ILE A 230 12.27 -37.71 11.14
CA ILE A 230 10.99 -38.04 11.78
C ILE A 230 10.49 -39.32 11.09
N GLN A 231 10.72 -40.45 11.77
CA GLN A 231 10.08 -41.72 11.47
C GLN A 231 8.56 -41.50 11.42
N ALA A 232 7.95 -41.89 10.30
CA ALA A 232 6.50 -42.00 10.18
C ALA A 232 6.00 -43.00 11.23
N GLN A 233 5.20 -42.51 12.19
CA GLN A 233 4.43 -43.36 13.09
C GLN A 233 3.20 -43.87 12.32
N PRO A 234 2.99 -45.19 12.19
CA PRO A 234 1.90 -45.74 11.40
C PRO A 234 0.54 -45.48 12.06
N GLN A 235 -0.43 -45.15 11.20
CA GLN A 235 -1.83 -44.91 11.53
C GLN A 235 -2.44 -46.13 12.24
N PHE A 236 -3.04 -45.92 13.41
CA PHE A 236 -3.88 -46.90 14.08
C PHE A 236 -5.15 -47.15 13.25
N LEU A 237 -5.28 -48.37 12.70
CA LEU A 237 -6.53 -48.90 12.16
C LEU A 237 -7.40 -49.43 13.32
N PRO A 238 -8.73 -49.17 13.35
CA PRO A 238 -9.62 -49.79 14.32
C PRO A 238 -9.86 -51.27 13.97
N ALA A 239 -9.73 -52.14 14.97
CA ALA A 239 -9.96 -53.57 14.84
C ALA A 239 -11.46 -53.89 14.67
N THR A 240 -11.79 -54.64 13.61
CA THR A 240 -13.05 -55.34 13.41
C THR A 240 -13.20 -56.46 14.43
N THR A 241 -14.26 -56.42 15.24
CA THR A 241 -14.66 -57.55 16.09
C THR A 241 -15.75 -58.35 15.36
N ASN A 242 -15.37 -59.51 14.83
CA ASN A 242 -16.33 -60.55 14.46
C ASN A 242 -16.82 -61.23 15.74
N ALA A 243 -18.12 -61.21 15.98
CA ALA A 243 -18.78 -62.11 16.92
C ALA A 243 -19.73 -63.00 16.12
N GLY A 244 -19.44 -64.30 16.09
CA GLY A 244 -20.30 -65.34 15.53
C GLY A 244 -20.13 -66.66 16.28
N GLY A 245 -21.24 -67.20 16.77
CA GLY A 245 -21.44 -68.57 17.31
C GLY A 245 -21.23 -68.65 18.83
N VAL A 246 -22.20 -69.02 19.67
CA VAL A 246 -23.13 -70.18 19.61
C VAL A 246 -24.52 -69.79 20.10
#